data_AF-A0A165US98-F1
#
_entry.id   AF-A0A165US98-F1
#
_cell.length_a   1.000
_cell.length_b   1.000
_cell.length_c   1.000
_cell.angle_alpha   90.00
_cell.angle_beta   90.00
_cell.angle_gamma   90.00
#
_symmetry.space_group_name_H-M   'P 1'
#
loop_
_entity.id
_entity.type
_entity.pdbx_description
1 polymer ?
#
loop_
_entity_poly.entity_id
_entity_poly.type
_entity_poly.pdbx_seq_one_letter_code
_entity_poly.pdbx_strand_id
1 'polypeptide(L)' 'QKLVGEVSAIVPIRIDMCKNSCVAYTGPYAGLEVCECGHYPRYDSLKQAL' A
#
# COMPACT_ATOMS: atom_id res chain seq x y z
N GLN A 1 -1.31 -6.75 26.75
CA GLN A 1 -0.29 -6.86 25.68
C GLN A 1 -0.85 -6.10 24.48
N LYS A 2 -0.10 -5.19 23.85
CA LYS A 2 -0.54 -4.42 22.66
C LYS A 2 0.09 -5.01 21.39
N LEU A 3 -0.59 -4.88 20.24
CA LEU A 3 -0.04 -5.35 18.96
C LEU A 3 1.07 -4.40 18.45
N VAL A 4 2.03 -4.94 17.69
CA VAL A 4 3.16 -4.14 17.14
C VAL A 4 2.65 -2.95 16.31
N GLY A 5 1.60 -3.14 15.51
CA GLY A 5 1.00 -2.07 14.71
C GLY A 5 0.32 -0.97 15.53
N GLU A 6 -0.17 -1.27 16.73
CA GLU A 6 -0.81 -0.28 17.62
C GLU A 6 0.23 0.63 18.28
N VAL A 7 1.45 0.13 18.50
CA VAL A 7 2.54 0.89 19.15
C VAL A 7 3.36 1.65 18.12
N SER A 8 3.62 1.05 16.96
CA SER A 8 4.54 1.59 15.95
C SER A 8 3.85 2.26 14.76
N ALA A 9 2.53 2.08 14.61
CA ALA A 9 1.80 2.40 13.36
C ALA A 9 2.33 1.67 12.12
N ILE A 10 3.27 0.73 12.26
CA ILE A 10 3.79 -0.10 11.17
C ILE A 10 2.83 -1.27 10.97
N VAL A 11 2.22 -1.34 9.81
CA VAL A 11 1.33 -2.43 9.40
C VAL A 11 1.92 -3.18 8.21
N PRO A 12 1.78 -4.52 8.15
CA PRO A 12 2.31 -5.29 7.04
C PRO A 12 1.50 -5.04 5.76
N ILE A 13 2.21 -4.89 4.64
CA ILE A 13 1.60 -4.83 3.31
C ILE A 13 1.29 -6.28 2.88
N ARG A 14 0.00 -6.61 2.76
CA ARG A 14 -0.43 -7.95 2.32
C ARG A 14 -0.50 -8.09 0.80
N ILE A 15 -0.81 -6.99 0.11
CA ILE A 15 -1.06 -6.95 -1.33
C ILE A 15 -0.40 -5.66 -1.86
N ASP A 16 0.71 -5.79 -2.59
CA ASP A 16 1.42 -4.67 -3.23
C ASP A 16 1.13 -4.65 -4.74
N MET A 17 -0.14 -4.41 -5.08
CA MET A 17 -0.61 -4.33 -6.47
C MET A 17 -1.76 -3.34 -6.61
N CYS A 18 -2.00 -2.87 -7.83
CA CYS A 18 -3.17 -2.07 -8.12
C CYS A 18 -4.48 -2.87 -7.92
N LYS A 19 -5.42 -2.27 -7.19
CA LYS A 19 -6.73 -2.86 -6.85
C LYS A 19 -7.62 -3.12 -8.09
N ASN A 20 -7.37 -2.45 -9.22
CA ASN A 20 -8.20 -2.56 -10.43
C ASN A 20 -7.56 -3.30 -11.61
N SER A 21 -6.22 -3.32 -11.70
CA SER A 21 -5.52 -3.96 -12.84
C SER A 21 -4.70 -5.19 -12.44
N CYS A 22 -4.61 -5.51 -11.14
CA CYS A 22 -3.75 -6.55 -10.59
C CYS A 22 -2.26 -6.42 -10.94
N VAL A 23 -1.85 -5.25 -11.46
CA VAL A 23 -0.44 -4.95 -11.74
C VAL A 23 0.28 -4.82 -10.42
N ALA A 24 1.20 -5.75 -10.14
CA ALA A 24 2.04 -5.73 -8.97
C ALA A 24 3.09 -4.63 -9.08
N TYR A 25 3.33 -3.89 -7.99
CA TYR A 25 4.37 -2.86 -7.91
C TYR A 25 5.75 -3.47 -7.69
N THR A 26 6.11 -4.41 -8.58
CA THR A 26 7.35 -5.17 -8.54
C THR A 26 7.96 -5.22 -9.95
N GLY A 27 9.22 -5.64 -10.04
CA GLY A 27 9.91 -5.76 -11.34
C GLY A 27 9.87 -4.44 -12.13
N PRO A 28 9.38 -4.43 -13.39
CA PRO A 28 9.29 -3.22 -14.21
C PRO A 28 8.48 -2.08 -13.58
N TYR A 29 7.50 -2.40 -12.72
CA TYR A 29 6.60 -1.43 -12.09
C TYR A 29 7.02 -1.07 -10.66
N ALA A 30 8.20 -1.49 -10.21
CA ALA A 30 8.66 -1.29 -8.83
C ALA A 30 8.82 0.19 -8.42
N GLY A 31 8.97 1.10 -9.40
CA GLY A 31 9.07 2.54 -9.17
C GLY A 31 7.75 3.30 -9.32
N LEU A 32 6.63 2.62 -9.60
CA LEU A 32 5.34 3.29 -9.71
C LEU A 32 4.75 3.55 -8.32
N GLU A 33 4.46 4.82 -8.02
CA GLU A 33 3.73 5.23 -6.82
C GLU A 33 2.20 5.24 -7.03
N VAL A 34 1.77 5.21 -8.30
CA VAL A 34 0.37 5.19 -8.71
C VAL A 34 0.25 4.28 -9.93
N CYS A 35 -0.82 3.50 -10.03
CA CYS A 35 -1.07 2.66 -11.21
C CYS A 35 -1.17 3.51 -12.49
N GLU A 36 -0.82 2.92 -13.62
CA GLU A 36 -1.06 3.50 -14.95
C GLU A 36 -2.55 3.72 -15.25
N CYS A 37 -3.43 3.00 -14.53
CA CYS A 37 -4.87 3.15 -14.62
C CYS A 37 -5.42 4.46 -14.01
N GLY A 38 -4.57 5.22 -13.29
CA GLY A 38 -4.96 6.35 -12.47
C GLY A 38 -5.83 5.91 -11.28
N HIS A 39 -5.83 6.71 -10.22
CA HIS A 39 -6.75 6.62 -9.06
C HIS A 39 -6.36 5.73 -7.87
N TYR A 40 -5.40 4.80 -8.00
CA TYR A 40 -4.99 3.96 -6.86
C TYR A 40 -3.51 4.18 -6.54
N PRO A 41 -3.19 4.89 -5.43
CA PRO A 41 -1.81 4.98 -4.97
C PRO A 41 -1.34 3.60 -4.52
N ARG A 42 -0.03 3.36 -4.63
CA ARG A 42 0.62 2.13 -4.18
C ARG A 42 0.41 1.90 -2.69
N TYR A 43 0.56 2.94 -1.89
CA TYR A 43 0.32 2.91 -0.46
C TYR A 43 -0.93 3.75 -0.12
N ASP A 44 -1.84 3.17 0.64
CA ASP A 44 -2.91 3.94 1.26
C ASP A 44 -2.26 4.91 2.25
N SER A 45 -2.45 6.22 2.08
CA SER A 45 -2.02 7.19 3.07
C SER A 45 -2.71 6.84 4.39
N LEU A 46 -1.92 6.74 5.47
CA LEU A 46 -2.45 6.48 6.80
C LEU A 46 -3.51 7.54 7.10
N LYS A 47 -4.78 7.21 6.87
CA LYS A 47 -5.88 7.91 7.52
C LYS A 47 -5.65 7.66 8.99
N GLN A 48 -5.07 8.64 9.66
CA GLN A 48 -4.95 8.67 11.11
C GLN A 48 -6.35 8.40 11.64
N ALA A 49 -6.56 7.17 12.11
CA ALA A 49 -7.68 6.85 12.97
C ALA A 49 -7.41 7.63 14.27
N LEU A 50 -7.90 8.87 14.28
CA LEU A 50 -8.14 9.64 15.50
C LEU A 50 -9.29 8.98 16.25
#